data_AF-A0A7R8ZNU1-F1
#
_entry.id   AF-A0A7R8ZNU1-F1
#
_cell.length_a   1.000
_cell.length_b   1.000
_cell.length_c   1.000
_cell.angle_alpha   90.00
_cell.angle_beta   90.00
_cell.angle_gamma   90.00
#
_symmetry.space_group_name_H-M   'P 1'
#
loop_
_entity.id
_entity.type
_entity.pdbx_description
1 polymer ?
#
loop_
_entity_poly.entity_id
_entity_poly.type
_entity_poly.pdbx_seq_one_letter_code
_entity_poly.pdbx_strand_id
1 'polypeptide(L)'
;MDFENLPLLGVLQPHKWENCLTIDRQSWGFRRNLKMEDILTIEELVEQLVSTVSCGGNVLLNVGPAHDGTIRPIFQERLLQMGEWLKINGEAIYGTKPWIYQNDTLTPGIWYNEKNGVVYGTLLKWPSKDGAVTFGAIKNQEGNSELSVRMLGSEGELHVRMI
;
A
#
# COMPACT_ATOMS: atom_id res chain seq x y z
N MET A 1 -0.83 -24.16 -3.59
CA MET A 1 -1.59 -22.89 -3.60
C MET A 1 -1.49 -22.37 -5.01
N ASP A 2 -2.61 -22.29 -5.71
CA ASP A 2 -2.66 -21.80 -7.08
C ASP A 2 -2.51 -20.29 -7.08
N PHE A 3 -1.37 -19.81 -7.55
CA PHE A 3 -1.07 -18.38 -7.71
C PHE A 3 -1.95 -17.71 -8.79
N GLU A 4 -2.74 -18.49 -9.53
CA GLU A 4 -3.62 -18.02 -10.62
C GLU A 4 -4.99 -17.53 -10.15
N ASN A 5 -5.36 -17.73 -8.88
CA ASN A 5 -6.66 -17.29 -8.31
C ASN A 5 -6.52 -16.21 -7.22
N LEU A 6 -5.40 -15.47 -7.21
CA LEU A 6 -5.36 -14.24 -6.42
C LEU A 6 -6.46 -13.30 -6.96
N PRO A 7 -7.29 -12.69 -6.10
CA PRO A 7 -8.24 -11.68 -6.56
C PRO A 7 -7.45 -10.65 -7.35
N LEU A 8 -7.89 -10.40 -8.59
CA LEU A 8 -7.25 -9.45 -9.49
C LEU A 8 -6.95 -8.17 -8.70
N LEU A 9 -5.66 -7.86 -8.53
CA LEU A 9 -5.19 -6.68 -7.80
C LEU A 9 -5.98 -5.47 -8.33
N GLY A 10 -6.75 -4.81 -7.45
CA GLY A 10 -7.58 -3.66 -7.81
C GLY A 10 -9.09 -3.89 -7.86
N VAL A 11 -9.61 -5.09 -7.58
CA VAL A 11 -11.06 -5.33 -7.51
C VAL A 11 -11.53 -5.46 -6.06
N LEU A 12 -12.45 -4.59 -5.65
CA LEU A 12 -13.11 -4.68 -4.35
C LEU A 12 -13.91 -5.98 -4.23
N GLN A 13 -13.59 -6.78 -3.21
CA GLN A 13 -14.29 -8.03 -2.94
C GLN A 13 -15.55 -7.79 -2.07
N PRO A 14 -16.64 -8.55 -2.28
CA PRO A 14 -17.87 -8.40 -1.50
C PRO A 14 -17.75 -8.93 -0.06
N HIS A 15 -16.69 -9.67 0.24
CA HIS A 15 -16.42 -10.25 1.56
C HIS A 15 -15.01 -9.89 2.04
N LYS A 16 -14.75 -10.11 3.34
CA LYS A 16 -13.41 -9.98 3.90
C LYS A 16 -12.49 -11.07 3.36
N TRP A 17 -11.27 -10.70 3.03
CA TRP A 17 -10.27 -11.58 2.47
C TRP A 17 -8.88 -11.20 2.99
N GLU A 18 -7.92 -12.11 2.83
CA GLU A 18 -6.54 -11.92 3.27
C GLU A 18 -5.59 -12.29 2.13
N ASN A 19 -4.62 -11.43 1.88
CA ASN A 19 -3.53 -11.65 0.95
C ASN A 19 -2.33 -12.17 1.73
N CYS A 20 -2.02 -13.45 1.56
CA CYS A 20 -0.86 -14.07 2.19
C CYS A 20 0.35 -13.92 1.27
N LEU A 21 1.39 -13.24 1.75
CA LEU A 21 2.59 -12.88 1.00
C LEU A 21 3.84 -13.39 1.72
N THR A 22 4.90 -13.61 0.96
CA THR A 22 6.22 -14.02 1.47
C THR A 22 7.26 -13.00 1.05
N ILE A 23 8.24 -12.71 1.91
CA ILE A 23 9.36 -11.84 1.52
C ILE A 23 10.23 -12.51 0.43
N ASP A 24 10.36 -13.84 0.47
CA ASP A 24 10.95 -14.65 -0.61
C ASP A 24 9.86 -14.96 -1.65
N ARG A 25 10.07 -14.55 -2.89
CA ARG A 25 9.15 -14.77 -4.02
C ARG A 25 8.93 -16.24 -4.33
N GLN A 26 9.89 -17.10 -4.00
CA GLN A 26 9.88 -18.51 -4.39
C GLN A 26 9.45 -19.44 -3.26
N SER A 27 9.38 -18.98 -2.00
CA SER A 27 9.17 -19.90 -0.88
C SER A 27 8.53 -19.28 0.36
N TRP A 28 7.71 -20.10 1.02
CA TRP A 28 7.20 -19.87 2.37
C TRP A 28 8.20 -20.29 3.45
N GLY A 29 9.08 -21.24 3.12
CA GLY A 29 10.05 -21.81 4.05
C GLY A 29 11.44 -21.24 3.87
N PHE A 30 12.34 -21.62 4.77
CA PHE A 30 13.74 -21.24 4.68
C PHE A 30 14.44 -21.94 3.50
N ARG A 31 15.08 -21.15 2.63
CA ARG A 31 15.77 -21.65 1.44
C ARG A 31 17.26 -21.30 1.43
N ARG A 32 18.16 -22.28 1.57
CA ARG A 32 19.62 -22.01 1.71
C ARG A 32 20.21 -21.21 0.55
N ASN A 33 19.74 -21.48 -0.66
CA ASN A 33 20.17 -20.87 -1.93
C ASN A 33 19.35 -19.60 -2.29
N LEU A 34 18.92 -18.83 -1.30
CA LEU A 34 18.23 -17.55 -1.51
C LEU A 34 19.14 -16.57 -2.25
N LYS A 35 18.63 -15.97 -3.33
CA LYS A 35 19.30 -14.89 -4.05
C LYS A 35 18.62 -13.56 -3.76
N MET A 36 19.34 -12.45 -3.87
CA MET A 36 18.74 -11.13 -3.65
C MET A 36 17.65 -10.77 -4.67
N GLU A 37 17.74 -11.27 -5.90
CA GLU A 37 16.69 -11.10 -6.93
C GLU A 37 15.35 -11.75 -6.55
N ASP A 38 15.38 -12.75 -5.65
CA ASP A 38 14.20 -13.47 -5.19
C ASP A 38 13.50 -12.77 -4.00
N ILE A 39 14.07 -11.67 -3.50
CA ILE A 39 13.56 -10.97 -2.32
C ILE A 39 12.75 -9.77 -2.78
N LEU A 40 11.50 -9.65 -2.29
CA LEU A 40 10.68 -8.47 -2.54
C LEU A 40 11.36 -7.21 -1.98
N THR A 41 11.37 -6.14 -2.76
CA THR A 41 11.82 -4.84 -2.27
C THR A 41 10.80 -4.25 -1.30
N ILE A 42 11.19 -3.22 -0.55
CA ILE A 42 10.25 -2.54 0.34
C ILE A 42 9.12 -1.87 -0.44
N GLU A 43 9.44 -1.27 -1.59
CA GLU A 43 8.47 -0.61 -2.47
C GLU A 43 7.39 -1.59 -2.94
N GLU A 44 7.81 -2.81 -3.32
CA GLU A 44 6.89 -3.88 -3.73
C GLU A 44 6.01 -4.36 -2.57
N LEU A 45 6.59 -4.52 -1.38
CA LEU A 45 5.82 -4.90 -0.19
C LEU A 45 4.80 -3.82 0.19
N VAL A 46 5.16 -2.53 0.09
CA VAL A 46 4.26 -1.40 0.36
C VAL A 46 3.16 -1.34 -0.70
N GLU A 47 3.50 -1.54 -1.97
CA GLU A 47 2.51 -1.61 -3.06
C GLU A 47 1.49 -2.73 -2.83
N GLN A 48 1.95 -3.92 -2.43
CA GLN A 48 1.06 -5.03 -2.10
C GLN A 48 0.17 -4.73 -0.89
N LEU A 49 0.72 -4.11 0.16
CA LEU A 49 -0.04 -3.69 1.33
C LEU A 49 -1.14 -2.69 0.98
N VAL A 50 -0.76 -1.62 0.30
CA VAL A 50 -1.67 -0.50 -0.04
C VAL A 50 -2.79 -0.98 -0.96
N SER A 51 -2.44 -1.69 -2.03
CA SER A 51 -3.44 -2.22 -2.98
C SER A 51 -4.40 -3.22 -2.33
N THR A 52 -3.90 -4.09 -1.46
CA THR A 52 -4.72 -5.07 -0.73
C THR A 52 -5.73 -4.39 0.19
N VAL A 53 -5.27 -3.42 1.00
CA VAL A 53 -6.10 -2.70 1.96
C VAL A 53 -7.16 -1.86 1.24
N SER A 54 -6.78 -1.20 0.13
CA SER A 54 -7.74 -0.46 -0.70
C SER A 54 -8.80 -1.34 -1.32
N CYS A 55 -8.50 -2.61 -1.58
CA CYS A 55 -9.47 -3.61 -2.04
C CYS A 55 -10.19 -4.36 -0.89
N GLY A 56 -10.04 -3.89 0.35
CA GLY A 56 -10.78 -4.38 1.52
C GLY A 56 -10.20 -5.63 2.18
N GLY A 57 -8.98 -6.01 1.80
CA GLY A 57 -8.27 -7.16 2.33
C GLY A 57 -7.29 -6.80 3.45
N ASN A 58 -6.81 -7.85 4.12
CA ASN A 58 -5.68 -7.77 5.05
C ASN A 58 -4.42 -8.37 4.41
N VAL A 59 -3.24 -7.96 4.87
CA VAL A 59 -1.98 -8.59 4.47
C VAL A 59 -1.43 -9.43 5.61
N LEU A 60 -1.11 -10.69 5.29
CA LEU A 60 -0.33 -11.58 6.13
C LEU A 60 1.05 -11.76 5.50
N LEU A 61 2.08 -11.17 6.11
CA LEU A 61 3.45 -11.27 5.63
C LEU A 61 4.21 -12.39 6.36
N ASN A 62 4.60 -13.42 5.63
CA ASN A 62 5.35 -14.57 6.12
C ASN A 62 6.86 -14.38 6.01
N VAL A 63 7.58 -14.86 7.03
CA VAL A 63 9.04 -14.99 7.04
C VAL A 63 9.42 -16.40 7.47
N GLY A 64 10.33 -17.04 6.72
CA GLY A 64 10.86 -18.36 7.05
C GLY A 64 12.14 -18.26 7.90
N PRO A 65 12.10 -18.50 9.22
CA PRO A 65 13.30 -18.53 10.05
C PRO A 65 14.20 -19.72 9.67
N ALA A 66 15.49 -19.57 9.93
CA ALA A 66 16.46 -20.65 9.81
C ALA A 66 16.20 -21.76 10.85
N HIS A 67 16.84 -22.91 10.65
CA HIS A 67 16.73 -24.04 11.57
C HIS A 67 17.11 -23.69 13.02
N ASP A 68 18.06 -22.76 13.21
CA ASP A 68 18.46 -22.25 14.52
C ASP A 68 17.51 -21.18 15.10
N GLY A 69 16.38 -20.94 14.43
CA GLY A 69 15.38 -19.94 14.82
C GLY A 69 15.71 -18.51 14.39
N THR A 70 16.85 -18.27 13.72
CA THR A 70 17.24 -16.91 13.32
C THR A 70 16.49 -16.44 12.07
N ILE A 71 16.03 -15.19 12.06
CA ILE A 71 15.50 -14.54 10.85
C ILE A 71 16.69 -13.94 10.11
N ARG A 72 16.77 -14.11 8.78
CA ARG A 72 17.88 -13.53 8.00
C ARG A 72 17.90 -12.00 8.12
N PRO A 73 19.08 -11.36 8.21
CA PRO A 73 19.18 -9.91 8.34
C PRO A 73 18.39 -9.14 7.28
N ILE A 74 18.39 -9.59 6.03
CA ILE A 74 17.64 -8.94 4.94
C ILE A 74 16.11 -8.99 5.15
N PHE A 75 15.57 -10.04 5.76
CA PHE A 75 14.14 -10.11 6.10
C PHE A 75 13.82 -9.20 7.29
N GLN A 76 14.71 -9.12 8.28
CA GLN A 76 14.58 -8.18 9.39
C GLN A 76 14.58 -6.73 8.87
N GLU A 77 15.49 -6.40 7.95
CA GLU A 77 15.56 -5.09 7.31
C GLU A 77 14.22 -4.72 6.64
N ARG A 78 13.64 -5.62 5.83
CA ARG A 78 12.35 -5.38 5.17
C ARG A 78 11.21 -5.18 6.17
N LEU A 79 11.18 -5.96 7.25
CA LEU A 79 10.17 -5.81 8.31
C LEU A 79 10.32 -4.48 9.05
N LEU A 80 11.55 -4.06 9.34
CA LEU A 80 11.84 -2.77 9.99
C LEU A 80 11.47 -1.61 9.08
N GLN A 81 11.86 -1.63 7.81
CA GLN A 81 11.50 -0.62 6.81
C GLN A 81 9.97 -0.50 6.66
N MET A 82 9.25 -1.62 6.66
CA MET A 82 7.79 -1.63 6.64
C MET A 82 7.21 -1.00 7.92
N GLY A 83 7.77 -1.31 9.09
CA GLY A 83 7.39 -0.72 10.37
C GLY A 83 7.62 0.79 10.43
N GLU A 84 8.75 1.27 9.90
CA GLU A 84 9.06 2.70 9.79
C GLU A 84 8.06 3.43 8.88
N TRP A 85 7.72 2.83 7.73
CA TRP A 85 6.73 3.39 6.83
C TRP A 85 5.32 3.44 7.47
N LEU A 86 4.92 2.36 8.15
CA LEU A 86 3.65 2.27 8.87
C LEU A 86 3.57 3.23 10.07
N LYS A 87 4.69 3.58 10.69
CA LYS A 87 4.71 4.56 11.78
C LYS A 87 4.23 5.94 11.33
N ILE A 88 4.51 6.32 10.08
CA ILE A 88 4.11 7.59 9.49
C ILE A 88 2.74 7.46 8.81
N ASN A 89 2.56 6.43 7.98
CA ASN A 89 1.41 6.29 7.09
C ASN A 89 0.32 5.36 7.63
N GLY A 90 0.50 4.82 8.84
CA GLY A 90 -0.40 3.82 9.42
C GLY A 90 -1.83 4.30 9.63
N GLU A 91 -2.07 5.61 9.76
CA GLU A 91 -3.45 6.13 9.84
C GLU A 91 -4.26 5.89 8.56
N ALA A 92 -3.59 5.81 7.41
CA ALA A 92 -4.18 5.52 6.10
C ALA A 92 -4.41 4.01 5.86
N ILE A 93 -3.97 3.16 6.79
CA ILE A 93 -4.02 1.69 6.68
C ILE A 93 -4.88 1.09 7.80
N TYR A 94 -4.60 1.43 9.06
CA TYR A 94 -5.25 0.82 10.20
C TYR A 94 -6.67 1.35 10.43
N GLY A 95 -7.65 0.44 10.44
CA GLY A 95 -9.05 0.77 10.69
C GLY A 95 -9.69 1.58 9.55
N THR A 96 -9.10 1.55 8.37
CA THR A 96 -9.68 2.14 7.17
C THR A 96 -10.61 1.15 6.47
N LYS A 97 -11.40 1.66 5.54
CA LYS A 97 -12.21 0.88 4.61
C LYS A 97 -11.94 1.33 3.17
N PRO A 98 -12.18 0.44 2.18
CA PRO A 98 -12.16 0.82 0.77
C PRO A 98 -13.01 2.06 0.51
N TRP A 99 -12.47 3.02 -0.22
CA TRP A 99 -13.24 4.16 -0.71
C TRP A 99 -14.08 3.76 -1.95
N ILE A 100 -14.92 4.68 -2.43
CA ILE A 100 -15.81 4.44 -3.60
C ILE A 100 -14.99 4.04 -4.83
N TYR A 101 -13.79 4.59 -4.97
CA TYR A 101 -12.80 4.24 -5.99
C TYR A 101 -11.57 3.64 -5.30
N GLN A 102 -11.11 2.47 -5.73
CA GLN A 102 -9.92 1.81 -5.17
C GLN A 102 -8.63 2.46 -5.67
N ASN A 103 -8.58 2.75 -6.97
CA ASN A 103 -7.45 3.34 -7.66
C ASN A 103 -7.86 4.63 -8.38
N ASP A 104 -6.90 5.52 -8.63
CA ASP A 104 -7.17 6.72 -9.40
C ASP A 104 -7.34 6.44 -10.90
N THR A 105 -8.20 7.22 -11.53
CA THR A 105 -8.56 7.09 -12.94
C THR A 105 -7.57 7.76 -13.88
N LEU A 106 -6.80 8.75 -13.40
CA LEU A 106 -5.88 9.54 -14.23
C LEU A 106 -4.41 9.23 -13.91
N THR A 107 -4.07 9.09 -12.63
CA THR A 107 -2.69 8.85 -12.20
C THR A 107 -2.52 7.42 -11.70
N PRO A 108 -1.82 6.54 -12.44
CA PRO A 108 -1.58 5.17 -11.99
C PRO A 108 -0.70 5.15 -10.74
N GLY A 109 -0.93 4.17 -9.86
CA GLY A 109 -0.17 4.02 -8.61
C GLY A 109 -0.67 4.89 -7.46
N ILE A 110 -1.87 5.47 -7.59
CA ILE A 110 -2.60 6.10 -6.49
C ILE A 110 -3.72 5.17 -6.04
N TRP A 111 -3.76 4.90 -4.74
CA TRP A 111 -4.75 4.05 -4.08
C TRP A 111 -5.47 4.81 -2.99
N TYR A 112 -6.76 4.52 -2.81
CA TYR A 112 -7.61 5.25 -1.87
C TYR A 112 -8.18 4.38 -0.77
N ASN A 113 -8.11 4.91 0.45
CA ASN A 113 -8.75 4.39 1.64
C ASN A 113 -9.59 5.49 2.29
N GLU A 114 -10.62 5.13 3.04
CA GLU A 114 -11.43 6.08 3.81
C GLU A 114 -11.44 5.68 5.29
N LYS A 115 -11.46 6.70 6.15
CA LYS A 115 -11.72 6.54 7.58
C LYS A 115 -12.37 7.79 8.14
N ASN A 116 -13.53 7.63 8.78
CA ASN A 116 -14.24 8.71 9.49
C ASN A 116 -14.52 9.97 8.62
N GLY A 117 -14.85 9.78 7.35
CA GLY A 117 -15.10 10.87 6.40
C GLY A 117 -13.84 11.45 5.74
N VAL A 118 -12.64 11.02 6.16
CA VAL A 118 -11.37 11.44 5.56
C VAL A 118 -10.94 10.42 4.50
N VAL A 119 -10.64 10.91 3.30
CA VAL A 119 -10.09 10.10 2.21
C VAL A 119 -8.57 10.21 2.21
N TYR A 120 -7.90 9.07 2.23
CA TYR A 120 -6.45 8.95 2.17
C TYR A 120 -6.05 8.47 0.78
N GLY A 121 -5.29 9.28 0.05
CA GLY A 121 -4.65 8.89 -1.21
C GLY A 121 -3.19 8.51 -0.97
N THR A 122 -2.83 7.25 -1.26
CA THR A 122 -1.45 6.78 -1.17
C THR A 122 -0.82 6.79 -2.55
N LEU A 123 0.21 7.61 -2.72
CA LEU A 123 1.00 7.70 -3.95
C LEU A 123 2.22 6.78 -3.84
N LEU A 124 2.28 5.74 -4.66
CA LEU A 124 3.37 4.76 -4.62
C LEU A 124 4.65 5.26 -5.32
N LYS A 125 4.53 6.22 -6.23
CA LYS A 125 5.66 6.79 -6.98
C LYS A 125 5.61 8.31 -6.99
N TRP A 126 6.69 8.93 -6.56
CA TRP A 126 6.80 10.38 -6.60
C TRP A 126 6.78 10.92 -8.05
N PRO A 127 6.05 12.02 -8.34
CA PRO A 127 6.01 12.62 -9.67
C PRO A 127 7.38 13.18 -10.06
N SER A 128 7.87 12.81 -11.24
CA SER A 128 9.27 13.03 -11.64
C SER A 128 9.55 14.32 -12.41
N LYS A 129 8.53 15.05 -12.90
CA LYS A 129 8.75 16.22 -13.78
C LYS A 129 8.41 17.57 -13.16
N ASP A 130 7.35 17.69 -12.35
CA ASP A 130 6.91 19.01 -11.84
C ASP A 130 6.38 18.98 -10.40
N GLY A 131 6.48 17.85 -9.69
CA GLY A 131 5.90 17.69 -8.35
C GLY A 131 4.37 17.64 -8.30
N ALA A 132 3.69 17.95 -9.42
CA ALA A 132 2.24 17.96 -9.52
C ALA A 132 1.66 16.53 -9.62
N VAL A 133 0.55 16.32 -8.92
CA VAL A 133 -0.23 15.07 -8.93
C VAL A 133 -1.68 15.43 -9.22
N THR A 134 -2.29 14.72 -10.15
CA THR A 134 -3.70 14.92 -10.52
C THR A 134 -4.54 13.76 -9.99
N PHE A 135 -5.56 14.06 -9.20
CA PHE A 135 -6.51 13.07 -8.68
C PHE A 135 -7.79 13.12 -9.50
N GLY A 136 -8.05 12.11 -10.34
CA GLY A 136 -9.24 12.03 -11.19
C GLY A 136 -10.50 11.54 -10.49
N ALA A 137 -10.34 10.78 -9.40
CA ALA A 137 -11.46 10.22 -8.64
C ALA A 137 -12.13 11.24 -7.70
N ILE A 138 -11.38 12.27 -7.27
CA ILE A 138 -11.88 13.30 -6.36
C ILE A 138 -12.55 14.40 -7.19
N LYS A 139 -13.88 14.40 -7.22
CA LYS A 139 -14.68 15.45 -7.86
C LYS A 139 -15.42 16.25 -6.80
N ASN A 140 -15.41 17.58 -6.92
CA ASN A 140 -16.24 18.40 -6.04
C ASN A 140 -17.72 18.19 -6.42
N GLN A 141 -18.55 17.77 -5.46
CA GLN A 141 -19.99 17.90 -5.63
C GLN A 141 -20.35 19.37 -5.39
N GLU A 142 -21.06 19.98 -6.34
CA GLU A 142 -21.52 21.37 -6.23
C GLU A 142 -22.12 21.63 -4.85
N GLY A 143 -21.45 22.48 -4.06
CA GLY A 143 -21.93 22.91 -2.75
C GLY A 143 -21.06 22.53 -1.55
N ASN A 144 -19.97 21.75 -1.70
CA ASN A 144 -19.07 21.49 -0.58
C ASN A 144 -17.83 22.40 -0.57
N SER A 145 -17.72 23.12 0.54
CA SER A 145 -16.72 24.10 0.93
C SER A 145 -15.31 23.51 1.04
N GLU A 146 -14.33 24.19 0.43
CA GLU A 146 -12.87 24.13 0.65
C GLU A 146 -12.25 22.73 0.87
N LEU A 147 -11.67 22.16 -0.19
CA LEU A 147 -10.90 20.91 -0.12
C LEU A 147 -9.57 21.16 0.62
N SER A 148 -9.46 20.71 1.86
CA SER A 148 -8.20 20.69 2.60
C SER A 148 -7.42 19.41 2.29
N VAL A 149 -6.20 19.56 1.79
CA VAL A 149 -5.29 18.43 1.49
C VAL A 149 -4.04 18.57 2.35
N ARG A 150 -3.69 17.51 3.08
CA ARG A 150 -2.48 17.44 3.90
C ARG A 150 -1.63 16.22 3.52
N MET A 151 -0.32 16.37 3.59
CA MET A 151 0.60 15.25 3.45
C MET A 151 0.87 14.63 4.82
N LEU A 152 0.80 13.30 4.92
CA LEU A 152 1.16 12.62 6.16
C LEU A 152 2.67 12.70 6.39
N GLY A 153 3.08 12.97 7.63
CA GLY A 153 4.49 13.09 8.00
C GLY A 153 5.17 14.41 7.60
N SER A 154 4.43 15.38 7.06
CA SER A 154 4.93 16.72 6.72
C SER A 154 4.03 17.81 7.29
N GLU A 155 4.63 18.90 7.74
CA GLU A 155 3.93 20.13 8.15
C GLU A 155 3.76 21.12 6.99
N GLY A 156 4.29 20.79 5.80
CA GLY A 156 4.23 21.66 4.63
C GLY A 156 2.82 21.78 4.05
N GLU A 157 2.44 23.00 3.67
CA GLU A 157 1.21 23.26 2.93
C GLU A 157 1.32 22.75 1.49
N LEU A 158 0.26 22.11 1.01
CA LEU A 158 0.15 21.67 -0.38
C LEU A 158 -0.67 22.68 -1.18
N HIS A 159 -0.14 23.11 -2.33
CA HIS A 159 -0.89 23.94 -3.26
C HIS A 159 -1.85 23.07 -4.09
N VAL A 160 -3.14 23.21 -3.80
CA VAL A 160 -4.20 22.47 -4.49
C VAL A 160 -4.84 23.38 -5.53
N ARG A 161 -5.00 22.88 -6.75
CA ARG A 161 -5.76 23.54 -7.82
C ARG A 161 -6.79 22.58 -8.38
N MET A 162 -7.98 23.10 -8.63
CA MET A 162 -9.04 22.37 -9.31
C MET A 162 -8.80 22.46 -10.82
N ILE A 163 -9.00 21.35 -11.53
CA ILE A 163 -8.95 21.25 -13.00
C ILE A 163 -10.32 20.91 -13.56
#